data_AF-A0A7C1Y4L5-F1
#
_entry.id   AF-A0A7C1Y4L5-F1
#
_cell.length_a   1.000
_cell.length_b   1.000
_cell.length_c   1.000
_cell.angle_alpha   90.00
_cell.angle_beta   90.00
_cell.angle_gamma   90.00
#
_symmetry.space_group_name_H-M   'P 1'
#
loop_
_entity.id
_entity.type
_entity.pdbx_description
1 polymer ?
#
loop_
_entity_poly.entity_id
_entity_poly.type
_entity_poly.pdbx_seq_one_letter_code
_entity_poly.pdbx_strand_id
1 'polypeptide(L)'
;MKPVSWLRPHLADYSVTTLAVFLCLSVLTACSTVPSRLEFKIRASDAERVWPALPEVPRYRYVGELTGESNFSSAETSDSPFNSAWRWLAGLGKDHRNPKVLQRPQGVMVDSTGRILVTDVSRQAVFDFDVNRGE
;
A
#
# COMPACT_ATOMS: atom_id res chain seq x y z
N MET A 1 -66.25 2.62 26.62
CA MET A 1 -65.24 3.66 26.35
C MET A 1 -63.92 2.98 26.04
N LYS A 2 -63.42 3.08 24.80
CA LYS A 2 -62.06 2.67 24.40
C LYS A 2 -61.40 3.88 23.74
N PRO A 3 -60.22 4.34 24.18
CA PRO A 3 -59.56 5.46 23.55
C PRO A 3 -58.95 5.01 22.23
N VAL A 4 -59.08 5.89 21.25
CA VAL A 4 -58.77 5.70 19.85
C VAL A 4 -57.33 6.14 19.60
N SER A 5 -56.45 5.22 19.21
CA SER A 5 -55.01 5.47 18.99
C SER A 5 -54.69 5.67 17.50
N TRP A 6 -54.87 6.88 16.96
CA TRP A 6 -54.58 7.20 15.55
C TRP A 6 -53.35 8.11 15.32
N LEU A 7 -52.43 8.27 16.27
CA LEU A 7 -51.40 9.34 16.21
C LEU A 7 -49.93 8.88 16.18
N ARG A 8 -49.62 7.68 15.68
CA ARG A 8 -48.22 7.18 15.64
C ARG A 8 -47.66 6.60 14.31
N PRO A 9 -48.22 6.79 13.11
CA PRO A 9 -47.53 6.31 11.90
C PRO A 9 -46.40 7.24 11.44
N HIS A 10 -46.60 8.57 11.46
CA HIS A 10 -45.69 9.49 10.76
C HIS A 10 -44.30 9.66 11.38
N LEU A 11 -44.13 9.53 12.70
CA LEU A 11 -42.82 9.71 13.35
C LEU A 11 -41.85 8.54 13.05
N ALA A 12 -42.37 7.34 12.79
CA ALA A 12 -41.55 6.19 12.43
C ALA A 12 -40.98 6.31 11.01
N ASP A 13 -41.75 6.87 10.07
CA ASP A 13 -41.35 7.02 8.66
C ASP A 13 -40.18 8.01 8.49
N TYR A 14 -40.16 9.12 9.26
CA TYR A 14 -39.03 10.06 9.28
C TYR A 14 -37.78 9.46 9.93
N SER A 15 -37.95 8.57 10.92
CA SER A 15 -36.83 7.86 11.55
C SER A 15 -36.19 6.83 10.63
N VAL A 16 -36.98 6.14 9.80
CA VAL A 16 -36.48 5.13 8.85
C VAL A 16 -35.77 5.81 7.67
N THR A 17 -36.34 6.90 7.15
CA THR A 17 -35.73 7.67 6.06
C THR A 17 -34.44 8.37 6.49
N THR A 18 -34.40 8.96 7.69
CA THR A 18 -33.15 9.55 8.22
C THR A 18 -32.07 8.50 8.46
N LEU A 19 -32.42 7.32 8.98
CA LEU A 19 -31.48 6.22 9.17
C LEU A 19 -30.95 5.68 7.83
N ALA A 20 -31.81 5.58 6.80
CA ALA A 20 -31.41 5.17 5.46
C ALA A 20 -30.47 6.20 4.79
N VAL A 21 -30.73 7.50 4.96
CA VAL A 21 -29.84 8.57 4.45
C VAL A 21 -28.48 8.54 5.17
N PHE A 22 -28.47 8.36 6.49
CA PHE A 22 -27.22 8.23 7.26
C PHE A 22 -26.40 7.01 6.83
N LEU A 23 -27.06 5.86 6.65
CA LEU A 23 -26.41 4.64 6.17
C LEU A 23 -25.84 4.86 4.75
N CYS A 24 -26.61 5.49 3.86
CA CYS A 24 -26.16 5.78 2.49
C CYS A 24 -24.95 6.74 2.47
N LEU A 25 -24.99 7.79 3.31
CA LEU A 25 -23.86 8.73 3.47
C LEU A 25 -22.60 8.03 4.02
N SER A 26 -22.76 7.08 4.95
CA SER A 26 -21.62 6.35 5.52
C SER A 26 -20.93 5.43 4.49
N VAL A 27 -21.71 4.84 3.57
CA VAL A 27 -21.17 4.00 2.48
C VAL A 27 -20.41 4.86 1.46
N LEU A 28 -20.82 6.11 1.23
CA LEU A 28 -20.17 7.02 0.31
C LEU A 28 -18.80 7.51 0.80
N THR A 29 -18.52 7.48 2.10
CA THR A 29 -17.23 7.89 2.69
C THR A 29 -16.19 6.77 2.78
N ALA A 30 -16.48 5.57 2.27
CA ALA A 30 -15.64 4.38 2.51
C ALA A 30 -14.38 4.26 1.63
N CYS A 31 -14.10 5.21 0.73
CA CYS A 31 -12.91 5.14 -0.13
C CYS A 31 -11.73 5.86 0.51
N SER A 32 -10.94 5.15 1.32
CA SER A 32 -9.61 5.62 1.75
C SER A 32 -8.54 4.73 1.16
N THR A 33 -7.68 5.29 0.31
CA THR A 33 -6.47 4.62 -0.18
C THR A 33 -5.32 4.88 0.78
N VAL A 34 -4.63 3.82 1.19
CA VAL A 34 -3.44 3.92 2.05
C VAL A 34 -2.24 4.24 1.17
N PRO A 35 -1.42 5.26 1.48
CA PRO A 35 -0.23 5.55 0.72
C PRO A 35 0.80 4.42 0.91
N SER A 36 1.33 3.91 -0.18
CA SER A 36 2.51 3.05 -0.20
C SER A 36 3.77 3.91 -0.08
N ARG A 37 4.81 3.38 0.54
CA ARG A 37 6.10 4.06 0.69
C ARG A 37 7.20 3.19 0.14
N LEU A 38 8.13 3.81 -0.58
CA LEU A 38 9.35 3.16 -1.01
C LEU A 38 10.29 2.96 0.19
N GLU A 39 10.73 1.73 0.38
CA GLU A 39 11.64 1.32 1.44
C GLU A 39 12.86 0.63 0.83
N PHE A 40 14.05 1.11 1.20
CA PHE A 40 15.30 0.45 0.85
C PHE A 40 15.51 -0.73 1.79
N LYS A 41 15.59 -1.94 1.24
CA LYS A 41 15.81 -3.13 2.04
C LYS A 41 17.25 -3.18 2.51
N ILE A 42 17.46 -3.07 3.81
CA ILE A 42 18.77 -3.19 4.46
C ILE A 42 18.71 -4.38 5.40
N ARG A 43 19.60 -5.37 5.21
CA ARG A 43 19.82 -6.40 6.22
C ARG A 43 20.66 -5.81 7.34
N ALA A 44 20.36 -6.16 8.59
CA ALA A 44 21.09 -5.64 9.75
C ALA A 44 22.62 -5.84 9.63
N SER A 45 23.06 -6.96 9.04
CA SER A 45 24.47 -7.25 8.78
C SER A 45 25.14 -6.33 7.76
N ASP A 46 24.36 -5.70 6.89
CA ASP A 46 24.86 -4.91 5.77
C ASP A 46 24.79 -3.39 6.03
N ALA A 47 24.19 -2.97 7.15
CA ALA A 47 24.05 -1.55 7.51
C ALA A 47 25.39 -0.81 7.65
N GLU A 48 26.46 -1.53 8.01
CA GLU A 48 27.81 -0.98 8.17
C GLU A 48 28.73 -1.32 6.99
N ARG A 49 28.18 -1.92 5.91
CA ARG A 49 28.97 -2.29 4.74
C ARG A 49 29.45 -1.03 4.02
N VAL A 50 30.77 -0.89 3.94
CA VAL A 50 31.46 0.21 3.26
C VAL A 50 32.39 -0.31 2.18
N TRP A 51 32.66 0.52 1.17
CA TRP A 51 33.55 0.20 0.06
C TRP A 51 34.46 1.39 -0.30
N PRO A 52 35.76 1.20 -0.54
CA PRO A 52 36.54 -0.02 -0.27
C PRO A 52 36.51 -0.43 1.21
N ALA A 53 36.83 -1.70 1.48
CA ALA A 53 36.94 -2.20 2.85
C ALA A 53 38.25 -1.70 3.50
N LEU A 54 38.25 -1.64 4.84
CA LEU A 54 39.46 -1.36 5.61
C LEU A 54 40.58 -2.35 5.23
N PRO A 55 41.85 -1.91 5.11
CA PRO A 55 42.42 -0.63 5.58
C PRO A 55 42.34 0.54 4.59
N GLU A 56 41.79 0.33 3.39
CA GLU A 56 41.62 1.41 2.42
C GLU A 56 40.58 2.44 2.92
N VAL A 57 40.69 3.69 2.45
CA VAL A 57 39.77 4.77 2.84
C VAL A 57 38.39 4.52 2.22
N PRO A 58 37.33 4.25 3.02
CA PRO A 58 36.02 3.95 2.48
C PRO A 58 35.38 5.19 1.82
N ARG A 59 34.73 4.99 0.67
CA ARG A 59 34.14 6.05 -0.15
C ARG A 59 32.63 5.93 -0.29
N TYR A 60 32.12 4.71 -0.21
CA TYR A 60 30.72 4.39 -0.37
C TYR A 60 30.22 3.63 0.85
N ARG A 61 28.98 3.90 1.25
CA ARG A 61 28.25 3.13 2.26
C ARG A 61 27.06 2.47 1.58
N TYR A 62 26.80 1.22 1.92
CA TYR A 62 25.61 0.53 1.49
C TYR A 62 24.37 1.13 2.17
N VAL A 63 23.39 1.56 1.37
CA VAL A 63 22.14 2.18 1.86
C VAL A 63 20.90 1.33 1.60
N GLY A 64 21.08 0.13 1.02
CA GLY A 64 20.01 -0.83 0.78
C GLY A 64 19.86 -1.22 -0.69
N GLU A 65 18.84 -2.03 -0.93
CA GLU A 65 18.53 -2.67 -2.20
C GLU A 65 17.21 -2.17 -2.78
N LEU A 66 17.18 -1.99 -4.11
CA LEU A 66 15.97 -1.83 -4.91
C LEU A 66 15.80 -3.06 -5.80
N THR A 67 14.70 -3.76 -5.62
CA THR A 67 14.40 -5.03 -6.28
C THR A 67 13.10 -5.01 -7.08
N GLY A 68 12.14 -4.16 -6.72
CA GLY A 68 10.85 -4.03 -7.42
C GLY A 68 9.70 -3.77 -6.45
N GLU A 69 8.52 -4.35 -6.73
CA GLU A 69 7.29 -4.15 -5.94
C GLU A 69 7.47 -4.44 -4.45
N SER A 70 8.35 -5.38 -4.11
CA SER A 70 8.60 -5.75 -2.71
C SER A 70 9.26 -4.64 -1.87
N ASN A 71 9.77 -3.58 -2.51
CA ASN A 71 10.29 -2.38 -1.86
C ASN A 71 9.20 -1.39 -1.47
N PHE A 72 7.97 -1.58 -1.92
CA PHE A 72 6.87 -0.72 -1.52
C PHE A 72 6.11 -1.38 -0.37
N SER A 73 6.26 -0.82 0.83
CA SER A 73 5.46 -1.19 1.98
C SER A 73 4.23 -0.28 2.02
N SER A 74 3.05 -0.90 1.96
CA SER A 74 1.80 -0.22 2.33
C SER A 74 1.69 -0.29 3.85
N ALA A 75 1.40 0.84 4.50
CA ALA A 75 1.36 0.95 5.96
C ALA A 75 0.40 -0.05 6.65
N GLU A 76 -0.51 -0.66 5.89
CA GLU A 76 -1.53 -1.61 6.35
C GLU A 76 -1.28 -3.07 5.92
N THR A 77 -0.19 -3.41 5.21
CA THR A 77 0.18 -4.82 4.95
C THR A 77 0.85 -5.45 6.19
N SER A 78 0.28 -5.20 7.36
CA SER A 78 0.32 -6.23 8.39
C SER A 78 -0.74 -7.25 7.98
N ASP A 79 -0.35 -8.51 7.79
CA ASP A 79 -1.30 -9.62 7.62
C ASP A 79 -2.08 -9.81 8.93
N SER A 80 -2.94 -8.85 9.25
CA SER A 80 -3.81 -8.94 10.41
C SER A 80 -4.73 -10.13 10.19
N PRO A 81 -4.84 -11.05 11.16
CA PRO A 81 -5.71 -12.21 11.05
C PRO A 81 -7.17 -11.80 10.79
N PHE A 82 -7.57 -10.61 11.24
CA PHE A 82 -8.87 -10.02 10.97
C PHE A 82 -9.08 -9.73 9.48
N ASN A 83 -8.13 -9.07 8.81
CA ASN A 83 -8.22 -8.76 7.38
C ASN A 83 -8.25 -10.04 6.53
N SER A 84 -7.49 -11.05 6.92
CA SER A 84 -7.51 -12.37 6.27
C SER A 84 -8.86 -13.06 6.40
N ALA A 85 -9.50 -12.99 7.57
CA ALA A 85 -10.84 -13.56 7.79
C ALA A 85 -11.92 -12.85 6.98
N TRP A 86 -11.91 -11.51 6.89
CA TRP A 86 -12.85 -10.75 6.06
C TRP A 86 -12.69 -11.03 4.58
N ARG A 87 -11.45 -11.13 4.08
CA ARG A 87 -11.18 -11.50 2.69
C ARG A 87 -11.73 -12.89 2.38
N TRP A 88 -11.51 -13.86 3.26
CA TRP A 88 -12.09 -15.19 3.12
C TRP A 88 -13.62 -15.15 3.08
N LEU A 89 -14.26 -14.41 3.98
CA LEU A 89 -15.72 -14.25 4.02
C LEU A 89 -16.27 -13.59 2.75
N ALA A 90 -15.54 -12.61 2.20
CA ALA A 90 -15.87 -11.96 0.92
C ALA A 90 -15.60 -12.84 -0.31
N GLY A 91 -15.12 -14.08 -0.14
CA GLY A 91 -14.73 -14.96 -1.24
C GLY A 91 -13.45 -14.52 -1.98
N LEU A 92 -12.73 -13.54 -1.44
CA LEU A 92 -11.45 -13.07 -1.96
C LEU A 92 -10.36 -14.00 -1.41
N GLY A 93 -9.95 -14.98 -2.22
CA GLY A 93 -8.90 -15.93 -1.87
C GLY A 93 -7.55 -15.26 -1.53
N LYS A 94 -6.57 -16.10 -1.18
CA LYS A 94 -5.18 -15.63 -1.03
C LYS A 94 -4.66 -15.18 -2.38
N ASP A 95 -4.31 -13.90 -2.46
CA ASP A 95 -3.74 -13.30 -3.66
C ASP A 95 -2.38 -13.97 -3.92
N HIS A 96 -2.30 -14.82 -4.94
CA HIS A 96 -1.01 -15.30 -5.45
C HIS A 96 -0.43 -14.23 -6.37
N ARG A 97 -0.15 -13.05 -5.80
CA ARG A 97 0.53 -12.00 -6.54
C ARG A 97 1.95 -12.45 -6.81
N ASN A 98 2.31 -12.50 -8.09
CA ASN A 98 3.69 -12.68 -8.50
C ASN A 98 4.30 -11.27 -8.64
N PRO A 99 5.09 -10.81 -7.66
CA PRO A 99 5.52 -9.41 -7.62
C PRO A 99 6.41 -9.08 -8.82
N LYS A 100 6.23 -7.88 -9.40
CA LYS A 100 7.15 -7.40 -10.42
C LYS A 100 8.48 -7.05 -9.76
N VAL A 101 9.48 -7.84 -10.10
CA VAL A 101 10.87 -7.67 -9.64
C VAL A 101 11.79 -7.47 -10.83
N LEU A 102 12.84 -6.69 -10.64
CA LEU A 102 13.97 -6.58 -11.56
C LEU A 102 14.56 -7.97 -11.82
N GLN A 103 14.99 -8.18 -13.04
CA GLN A 103 15.51 -9.43 -13.57
C GLN A 103 16.86 -9.20 -14.24
N ARG A 104 16.95 -8.21 -15.14
CA ARG A 104 18.18 -7.85 -15.85
C ARG A 104 18.29 -6.32 -15.97
N PRO A 105 18.52 -5.61 -14.85
CA PRO A 105 18.77 -4.17 -14.90
C PRO A 105 20.04 -3.88 -15.70
N GLN A 106 20.03 -2.84 -16.54
CA GLN A 106 21.17 -2.45 -17.39
C GLN A 106 21.61 -1.00 -17.19
N GLY A 107 20.66 -0.09 -16.95
CA GLY A 107 20.94 1.33 -16.75
C GLY A 107 20.12 1.90 -15.60
N VAL A 108 20.67 2.92 -14.95
CA VAL A 108 20.01 3.68 -13.89
C VAL A 108 20.17 5.18 -14.15
N MET A 109 19.11 5.94 -13.89
CA MET A 109 19.10 7.40 -13.91
C MET A 109 18.36 7.92 -12.67
N VAL A 110 18.84 9.02 -12.12
CA VAL A 110 18.10 9.80 -11.12
C VAL A 110 17.68 11.12 -11.76
N ASP A 111 16.41 11.47 -11.67
CA ASP A 111 15.92 12.75 -12.19
C ASP A 111 16.04 13.89 -11.15
N SER A 112 15.66 15.11 -11.53
CA SER A 112 15.74 16.29 -10.66
C SER A 112 14.80 16.25 -9.45
N THR A 113 13.80 15.36 -9.47
CA THR A 113 12.86 15.17 -8.36
C THR A 113 13.29 14.06 -7.40
N GLY A 114 14.38 13.35 -7.73
CA GLY A 114 14.91 12.25 -6.93
C GLY A 114 14.31 10.88 -7.26
N ARG A 115 13.55 10.76 -8.36
CA ARG A 115 13.03 9.46 -8.83
C ARG A 115 14.15 8.65 -9.46
N ILE A 116 14.18 7.35 -9.16
CA ILE A 116 15.20 6.43 -9.68
C ILE A 116 14.57 5.59 -10.79
N LEU A 117 15.05 5.78 -12.01
CA LEU A 117 14.59 5.05 -13.19
C LEU A 117 15.60 3.95 -13.52
N VAL A 118 15.13 2.71 -13.63
CA VAL A 118 15.97 1.55 -13.94
C VAL A 118 15.47 0.84 -15.19
N THR A 119 16.31 0.71 -16.21
CA THR A 119 15.96 -0.04 -17.42
C THR A 119 16.19 -1.54 -17.20
N ASP A 120 15.19 -2.36 -17.49
CA ASP A 120 15.28 -3.82 -17.38
C ASP A 120 14.97 -4.49 -18.72
N VAL A 121 16.01 -5.10 -19.32
CA VAL A 121 15.91 -5.70 -20.65
C VAL A 121 15.09 -6.98 -20.62
N SER A 122 15.11 -7.75 -19.53
CA SER A 122 14.33 -8.99 -19.45
C SER A 122 12.84 -8.71 -19.29
N ARG A 123 12.49 -7.61 -18.62
CA ARG A 123 11.11 -7.16 -18.43
C ARG A 123 10.60 -6.31 -19.60
N GLN A 124 11.51 -5.86 -20.48
CA GLN A 124 11.21 -4.90 -21.56
C GLN A 124 10.50 -3.65 -21.02
N ALA A 125 10.94 -3.18 -19.84
CA ALA A 125 10.28 -2.11 -19.11
C ALA A 125 11.30 -1.21 -18.40
N VAL A 126 10.83 -0.03 -18.00
CA VAL A 126 11.54 0.85 -17.08
C VAL A 126 10.82 0.81 -15.74
N PHE A 127 11.56 0.50 -14.68
CA PHE A 127 11.06 0.58 -13.31
C PHE A 127 11.23 2.03 -12.83
N ASP A 128 10.14 2.61 -12.35
CA ASP A 128 10.12 3.92 -11.71
C ASP A 128 10.06 3.71 -10.20
N PHE A 129 11.08 4.16 -9.48
CA PHE A 129 11.11 4.16 -8.03
C PHE A 129 10.97 5.60 -7.54
N ASP A 130 9.73 6.01 -7.29
CA ASP A 130 9.37 7.33 -6.78
C ASP A 130 9.14 7.29 -5.27
N VAL A 131 10.03 7.97 -4.53
CA VAL A 131 9.98 8.08 -3.07
C VAL A 131 8.71 8.81 -2.59
N ASN A 132 8.17 9.73 -3.39
CA ASN A 132 7.02 10.57 -3.02
C ASN A 132 5.69 9.93 -3.42
N ARG A 133 5.69 9.10 -4.47
CA ARG A 133 4.47 8.56 -5.07
C ARG A 133 4.16 7.13 -4.65
N GLY A 134 5.17 6.35 -4.25
CA GLY A 134 4.99 5.05 -3.61
C GLY A 134 4.43 3.94 -4.51
N GLU A 135 4.38 4.11 -5.83
CA GLU A 135 3.81 3.15 -6.78
C GLU A 135 4.74 2.86 -7.97
#